data_AF-A0A7W1H169-F1
#
_entry.id   AF-A0A7W1H169-F1
#
_cell.length_a   1.000
_cell.length_b   1.000
_cell.length_c   1.000
_cell.angle_alpha   90.00
_cell.angle_beta   90.00
_cell.angle_gamma   90.00
#
_symmetry.space_group_name_H-M   'P 1'
#
loop_
_entity.id
_entity.type
_entity.pdbx_description
1 polymer ?
#
loop_
_entity_poly.entity_id
_entity_poly.type
_entity_poly.pdbx_seq_one_letter_code
_entity_poly.pdbx_strand_id
1 'polypeptide(L)'
;MSRMVDGQYQPLENLGDSVNTTAGEIEPWISPDESYLIFSGASRADSIGGYDLYIAFKQNGVWQRARALDGGSDSRGLDFNQRVSPDGKYMYFSSTSLVFCTDRRAFRLAAERCAARRN
;
A
#
# COMPACT_ATOMS: atom_id res chain seq x y z
N MET A 1 7.60 9.25 -10.90
CA MET A 1 7.60 8.09 -11.83
C MET A 1 8.00 8.54 -13.22
N SER A 2 8.65 7.69 -14.00
CA SER A 2 8.96 7.97 -15.41
C SER A 2 8.10 7.09 -16.31
N ARG A 3 7.70 7.60 -17.48
CA ARG A 3 7.07 6.81 -18.54
C ARG A 3 8.11 6.46 -19.60
N MET A 4 7.96 5.31 -20.23
CA MET A 4 8.77 4.96 -21.40
C MET A 4 8.01 5.37 -22.66
N VAL A 5 8.58 6.28 -23.45
CA VAL A 5 8.03 6.74 -24.73
C VAL A 5 9.13 6.57 -25.76
N ASP A 6 8.84 5.84 -26.85
CA ASP A 6 9.78 5.56 -27.95
C ASP A 6 11.14 5.00 -27.47
N GLY A 7 11.10 4.09 -26.50
CA GLY A 7 12.30 3.46 -25.92
C GLY A 7 13.12 4.35 -24.99
N GLN A 8 12.64 5.56 -24.67
CA GLN A 8 13.29 6.47 -23.74
C GLN A 8 12.44 6.73 -22.49
N TYR A 9 13.11 6.73 -21.34
CA TYR A 9 12.49 7.16 -20.08
C TYR A 9 12.31 8.68 -20.09
N GLN A 10 11.10 9.11 -19.79
CA GLN A 10 10.74 10.52 -19.62
C GLN A 10 11.21 11.06 -18.28
N PRO A 11 11.24 12.40 -18.08
CA PRO A 11 11.51 12.99 -16.78
C PRO A 11 10.61 12.42 -15.68
N LEU A 12 11.14 12.41 -14.45
CA LEU A 12 10.40 11.94 -13.27
C LEU A 12 9.23 12.88 -12.98
N GLU A 13 8.02 12.33 -13.02
CA GLU A 13 6.78 12.97 -12.59
C GLU A 13 6.63 12.83 -11.07
N ASN A 14 6.47 13.96 -10.36
CA ASN A 14 6.04 13.96 -8.97
C ASN A 14 4.52 13.70 -8.95
N LEU A 15 4.07 12.72 -8.14
CA LEU A 15 2.67 12.30 -8.10
C LEU A 15 1.79 13.17 -7.18
N GLY A 16 2.33 14.29 -6.71
CA GLY A 16 1.70 15.24 -5.79
C GLY A 16 1.71 14.76 -4.34
N ASP A 17 1.33 15.66 -3.43
CA ASP A 17 1.31 15.44 -1.97
C ASP A 17 0.36 14.33 -1.53
N SER A 18 -0.52 13.87 -2.42
CA SER A 18 -1.31 12.65 -2.26
C SER A 18 -0.43 11.40 -2.06
N VAL A 19 0.75 11.38 -2.66
CA VAL A 19 1.70 10.25 -2.63
C VAL A 19 3.06 10.70 -2.14
N ASN A 20 3.70 11.65 -2.85
CA ASN A 20 5.04 12.18 -2.56
C ASN A 20 4.95 13.26 -1.48
N THR A 21 5.19 12.93 -0.22
CA THR A 21 5.16 13.92 0.86
C THR A 21 6.56 14.40 1.19
N THR A 22 6.70 15.20 2.25
CA THR A 22 8.02 15.53 2.82
C THR A 22 8.58 14.40 3.69
N ALA A 23 7.83 13.32 3.90
CA ALA A 23 8.22 12.17 4.69
C ALA A 23 8.99 11.14 3.84
N GLY A 24 9.23 9.95 4.41
CA GLY A 24 9.94 8.89 3.69
C GLY A 24 8.97 7.99 2.93
N GLU A 25 8.94 8.07 1.60
CA GLU A 25 8.27 7.07 0.76
C GLU A 25 9.29 6.25 -0.04
N ILE A 26 9.28 4.94 0.14
CA ILE A 26 10.25 4.03 -0.48
C ILE A 26 9.58 2.79 -1.09
N GLU A 27 10.37 2.09 -1.91
CA GLU A 27 10.02 0.78 -2.49
C GLU A 27 8.65 0.72 -3.17
N PRO A 28 8.31 1.65 -4.09
CA PRO A 28 7.00 1.64 -4.74
C PRO A 28 6.81 0.39 -5.60
N TRP A 29 5.61 -0.16 -5.56
CA TRP A 29 5.09 -1.15 -6.49
C TRP A 29 3.80 -0.61 -7.11
N ILE A 30 3.76 -0.52 -8.44
CA ILE A 30 2.59 -0.06 -9.18
C ILE A 30 1.88 -1.25 -9.83
N SER A 31 0.55 -1.23 -9.81
CA SER A 31 -0.24 -2.24 -10.51
C SER A 31 -0.02 -2.18 -12.02
N PRO A 32 -0.09 -3.31 -12.76
CA PRO A 32 0.16 -3.33 -14.19
C PRO A 32 -0.76 -2.40 -15.01
N ASP A 33 -1.97 -2.17 -14.52
CA ASP A 33 -2.98 -1.26 -15.11
C ASP A 33 -2.89 0.18 -14.58
N GLU A 34 -1.90 0.48 -13.73
CA GLU A 34 -1.72 1.75 -13.02
C GLU A 34 -2.92 2.21 -12.19
N SER A 35 -3.85 1.31 -11.82
CA SER A 35 -5.02 1.65 -11.03
C SER A 35 -4.71 1.90 -9.54
N TYR A 36 -3.61 1.34 -9.03
CA TYR A 36 -3.13 1.62 -7.68
C TYR A 36 -1.61 1.48 -7.53
N LEU A 37 -1.09 2.07 -6.46
CA LEU A 37 0.31 2.07 -6.07
C LEU A 37 0.39 1.67 -4.60
N ILE A 38 1.34 0.80 -4.26
CA ILE A 38 1.68 0.44 -2.89
C ILE A 38 3.12 0.84 -2.60
N PHE A 39 3.39 1.44 -1.45
CA PHE A 39 4.74 1.86 -1.04
C PHE A 39 4.90 1.73 0.48
N SER A 40 6.15 1.68 0.94
CA SER A 40 6.48 1.77 2.37
C SER A 40 6.63 3.25 2.75
N GLY A 41 5.89 3.70 3.75
CA GLY A 41 5.87 5.08 4.23
C GLY A 41 6.36 5.19 5.67
N ALA A 42 7.31 6.09 5.94
CA ALA A 42 7.80 6.42 7.27
C ALA A 42 7.55 7.89 7.61
N SER A 43 7.22 8.19 8.86
CA SER A 43 7.01 9.57 9.37
C SER A 43 5.91 10.36 8.66
N ARG A 44 4.96 9.67 8.01
CA ARG A 44 3.73 10.30 7.51
C ARG A 44 2.83 10.66 8.70
N ALA A 45 1.96 11.65 8.54
CA ALA A 45 1.13 12.16 9.63
C ALA A 45 0.19 11.11 10.25
N ASP A 46 -0.16 10.08 9.48
CA ASP A 46 -1.00 8.94 9.87
C ASP A 46 -0.20 7.65 10.09
N SER A 47 1.14 7.72 10.14
CA SER A 47 2.00 6.57 10.44
C SER A 47 1.90 6.20 11.92
N ILE A 48 1.96 4.91 12.20
CA ILE A 48 1.94 4.34 13.56
C ILE A 48 3.36 4.09 14.11
N GLY A 49 4.38 4.28 13.27
CA GLY A 49 5.80 4.15 13.61
C GLY A 49 6.54 3.27 12.61
N GLY A 50 7.84 3.49 12.44
CA GLY A 50 8.62 2.70 11.50
C GLY A 50 8.26 2.98 10.03
N TYR A 51 8.17 1.92 9.23
CA TYR A 51 7.71 1.95 7.84
C TYR A 51 6.42 1.14 7.73
N ASP A 52 5.32 1.81 7.40
CA ASP A 52 4.00 1.22 7.22
C ASP A 52 3.72 1.03 5.71
N LEU A 53 2.91 0.04 5.35
CA LEU A 53 2.45 -0.09 3.97
C LEU A 53 1.32 0.89 3.68
N TYR A 54 1.45 1.65 2.60
CA TYR A 54 0.44 2.59 2.12
C TYR A 54 -0.05 2.21 0.74
N ILE A 55 -1.33 2.47 0.46
CA ILE A 55 -1.95 2.32 -0.86
C ILE A 55 -2.55 3.64 -1.34
N ALA A 56 -2.26 4.00 -2.59
CA ALA A 56 -2.91 5.09 -3.31
C ALA A 56 -3.64 4.53 -4.53
N PHE A 57 -4.88 4.99 -4.76
CA PHE A 57 -5.66 4.62 -5.95
C PHE A 57 -5.58 5.73 -6.98
N LYS A 58 -5.62 5.39 -8.27
CA LYS A 58 -5.72 6.35 -9.35
C LYS A 58 -7.18 6.43 -9.81
N GLN A 59 -7.75 7.64 -9.81
CA GLN A 59 -9.11 7.91 -10.27
C GLN A 59 -9.07 9.02 -11.31
N ASN A 60 -9.65 8.78 -12.48
CA ASN A 60 -9.67 9.73 -13.60
C ASN A 60 -8.28 10.30 -13.95
N GLY A 61 -7.25 9.44 -13.90
CA GLY A 61 -5.86 9.81 -14.17
C GLY A 61 -5.13 10.48 -13.01
N VAL A 62 -5.81 10.75 -11.88
CA VAL A 62 -5.25 11.46 -10.72
C VAL A 62 -5.04 10.50 -9.55
N TRP A 63 -3.84 10.50 -8.99
CA TRP A 63 -3.53 9.77 -7.76
C TRP A 63 -4.29 10.38 -6.58
N GLN A 64 -5.05 9.54 -5.90
CA GLN A 64 -5.77 9.91 -4.69
C GLN A 64 -4.84 9.82 -3.48
N ARG A 65 -5.20 10.51 -2.39
CA ARG A 65 -4.41 10.50 -1.17
C ARG A 65 -4.19 9.07 -0.67
N ALA A 66 -2.92 8.70 -0.52
CA ALA A 66 -2.52 7.42 0.02
C ALA A 66 -3.06 7.25 1.44
N ARG A 67 -3.39 6.01 1.77
CA ARG A 67 -3.84 5.59 3.11
C ARG A 67 -3.07 4.35 3.53
N ALA A 68 -2.81 4.19 4.82
CA ALA A 68 -2.23 2.96 5.35
C ALA A 68 -3.10 1.75 4.96
N LEU A 69 -2.47 0.66 4.54
CA LEU A 69 -3.09 -0.65 4.34
C LEU A 69 -3.38 -1.23 5.73
N ASP A 70 -4.66 -1.31 6.06
CA ASP A 70 -5.24 -1.88 7.29
C ASP A 70 -4.78 -1.23 8.59
N GLY A 71 -5.51 -0.23 9.10
CA GLY A 71 -5.50 0.19 10.51
C GLY A 71 -4.16 0.66 11.11
N GLY A 72 -3.11 0.78 10.29
CA GLY A 72 -1.76 0.58 10.76
C GLY A 72 -1.57 -0.91 11.00
N SER A 73 -0.60 -1.53 10.33
CA SER A 73 -0.22 -2.88 10.68
C SER A 73 0.03 -2.88 12.20
N ASP A 74 -0.78 -3.56 13.03
CA ASP A 74 -0.61 -3.55 14.51
C ASP A 74 0.83 -3.95 14.94
N SER A 75 1.55 -4.52 14.00
CA SER A 75 2.98 -4.40 13.78
C SER A 75 3.60 -3.02 14.10
N ARG A 76 4.16 -2.85 15.30
CA ARG A 76 5.24 -1.86 15.56
C ARG A 76 6.53 -2.12 14.74
N GLY A 77 6.49 -3.03 13.78
CA GLY A 77 7.61 -3.46 12.97
C GLY A 77 7.65 -2.71 11.65
N LEU A 78 8.71 -2.96 10.90
CA LEU A 78 8.96 -2.32 9.63
C LEU A 78 8.46 -3.22 8.51
N ASP A 79 7.62 -2.69 7.63
CA ASP A 79 7.03 -3.39 6.49
C ASP A 79 7.63 -2.89 5.17
N PHE A 80 8.14 -3.84 4.37
CA PHE A 80 8.93 -3.57 3.17
C PHE A 80 8.69 -4.60 2.05
N ASN A 81 9.24 -4.32 0.88
CA ASN A 81 9.42 -5.23 -0.24
C ASN A 81 8.12 -5.83 -0.77
N GLN A 82 7.04 -5.07 -0.74
CA GLN A 82 5.72 -5.52 -1.16
C GLN A 82 5.68 -5.85 -2.67
N ARG A 83 5.03 -6.95 -3.00
CA ARG A 83 4.74 -7.41 -4.37
C ARG A 83 3.36 -8.03 -4.41
N VAL A 84 2.60 -7.76 -5.47
CA VAL A 84 1.30 -8.41 -5.69
C VAL A 84 1.47 -9.54 -6.73
N SER A 85 0.78 -10.66 -6.50
CA SER A 85 0.75 -11.77 -7.45
C SER A 85 0.16 -11.34 -8.80
N PRO A 86 0.54 -11.98 -9.92
CA PRO A 86 0.01 -11.63 -11.25
C PRO A 86 -1.52 -11.68 -11.36
N ASP A 87 -2.17 -12.53 -10.55
CA ASP A 87 -3.64 -12.65 -10.50
C ASP A 87 -4.30 -11.67 -9.51
N GLY A 88 -3.53 -10.82 -8.85
CA GLY A 88 -4.02 -9.81 -7.91
C GLY A 88 -4.54 -10.34 -6.57
N LYS A 89 -4.48 -11.66 -6.34
CA LYS A 89 -5.11 -12.29 -5.15
C LYS A 89 -4.25 -12.25 -3.90
N TYR A 90 -2.94 -12.15 -4.05
CA TYR A 90 -2.00 -12.21 -2.95
C TYR A 90 -1.05 -11.02 -2.99
N MET A 91 -0.73 -10.49 -1.81
CA MET A 91 0.37 -9.57 -1.60
C MET A 91 1.40 -10.24 -0.69
N TYR A 92 2.66 -10.19 -1.08
CA TYR A 92 3.81 -10.64 -0.30
C TYR A 92 4.57 -9.41 0.16
N PHE A 93 5.02 -9.39 1.41
CA PHE A 93 5.85 -8.33 1.96
C PHE A 93 6.69 -8.91 3.12
N SER A 94 7.77 -8.22 3.46
CA SER A 94 8.61 -8.53 4.60
C SER A 94 8.19 -7.65 5.78
N SER A 95 8.02 -8.25 6.95
CA SER A 95 7.73 -7.52 8.19
C SER A 95 8.73 -7.89 9.28
N THR A 96 9.21 -6.92 10.04
CA THR A 96 10.00 -7.18 11.25
C THR A 96 9.15 -7.40 12.49
N SER A 97 7.82 -7.33 12.37
CA SER A 97 6.95 -7.64 13.50
C SER A 97 6.90 -9.13 13.76
N LEU A 98 7.18 -9.48 15.01
CA LEU A 98 6.68 -10.74 15.54
C LEU A 98 5.15 -10.65 15.51
N VAL A 99 4.51 -11.52 14.74
CA VAL A 99 3.09 -11.80 14.91
C VAL A 99 2.92 -12.31 16.34
N PHE A 100 2.68 -11.43 17.30
CA PHE A 100 2.07 -11.84 18.55
C PHE A 100 0.67 -12.26 18.16
N CYS A 101 0.49 -13.57 17.98
CA CYS A 101 -0.82 -14.21 17.91
C CYS A 101 -1.59 -13.84 19.18
N THR A 102 -2.27 -12.71 19.18
CA THR A 102 -3.29 -12.39 20.17
C THR A 102 -4.64 -12.62 19.50
N ASP A 103 -5.19 -13.78 19.84
CA ASP A 103 -6.57 -14.23 19.63
C ASP A 103 -7.00 -14.71 18.22
N ARG A 104 -7.34 -16.01 18.16
CA ARG A 104 -7.91 -16.73 16.99
C ARG A 104 -9.33 -16.29 16.61
N ARG A 105 -9.89 -15.25 17.23
CA ARG A 105 -11.26 -14.76 16.96
C ARG A 105 -11.36 -13.72 15.83
N ALA A 106 -10.27 -13.05 15.45
CA ALA A 106 -10.34 -11.95 14.48
C ALA A 106 -10.63 -12.38 13.02
N PHE A 107 -10.27 -13.60 12.62
CA PHE A 107 -10.50 -14.04 11.23
C PHE A 107 -11.96 -14.34 10.88
N ARG A 108 -12.85 -14.54 11.88
CA ARG A 108 -14.25 -14.90 11.62
C ARG A 108 -15.12 -13.68 11.25
N LEU A 109 -14.75 -12.48 11.66
CA LEU A 109 -15.55 -11.27 11.46
C LEU A 109 -15.34 -10.58 10.10
N ALA A 110 -14.21 -10.83 9.42
CA ALA A 110 -13.95 -10.27 8.09
C ALA A 110 -14.72 -11.01 6.96
N ALA A 111 -14.95 -12.32 7.11
CA ALA A 111 -15.68 -13.11 6.12
C ALA A 111 -17.20 -12.87 6.16
N GLU A 112 -17.78 -12.62 7.34
CA GLU A 112 -19.24 -12.49 7.50
C GLU A 112 -19.78 -11.15 6.99
N ARG A 113 -18.97 -10.09 6.90
CA ARG A 113 -19.40 -8.78 6.38
C ARG A 113 -19.47 -8.70 4.85
N CYS A 114 -18.92 -9.66 4.12
CA CYS A 114 -19.06 -9.76 2.67
C CYS A 114 -20.32 -10.55 2.25
N ALA A 115 -20.82 -11.44 3.12
CA ALA A 115 -22.06 -12.20 2.89
C ALA A 115 -23.34 -11.39 3.22
N ALA A 116 -23.26 -10.38 4.09
CA ALA A 116 -24.42 -9.63 4.56
C ALA A 116 -24.83 -8.42 3.68
N ARG A 117 -24.21 -8.21 2.51
CA ARG A 117 -24.61 -7.17 1.53
C ARG A 117 -25.17 -7.72 0.21
N ARG A 118 -25.59 -8.99 0.22
CA ARG A 118 -26.49 -9.54 -0.81
C ARG A 118 -27.83 -9.87 -0.15
N ASN A 119 -28.61 -8.84 0.10
CA ASN A 119 -30.07 -8.83 0.10
C ASN A 119 -30.51 -7.39 -0.19
#